data_AF-A0A3M7N0P8-F1
#
_entry.id   AF-A0A3M7N0P8-F1
#
_cell.length_a   1.000
_cell.length_b   1.000
_cell.length_c   1.000
_cell.angle_alpha   90.00
_cell.angle_beta   90.00
_cell.angle_gamma   90.00
#
_symmetry.space_group_name_H-M   'P 1'
#
loop_
_entity.id
_entity.type
_entity.pdbx_description
1 polymer ?
#
loop_
_entity_poly.entity_id
_entity_poly.type
_entity_poly.pdbx_seq_one_letter_code
_entity_poly.pdbx_strand_id
1 'polypeptide(L)'
;MTWGKNTTAVFAGAAALRLTAFYFFPSLVDFLTTQVEISTPASSFKRLKEGLFLYERGISPYDGGVFHQAPLLLVIFGIFPAPLVFAAIDLANAFALKTIADNLKLSSPRFKPLNGTLIAAAFLFNPLTILSSLGRSTYLFTNLAITQAALAASAANLPRAMTALAFGTYLTMYPLLLVPPVFLLHAQATGSTVPSRQTVLRGLGWFAAALLALVGSTLLITGDIGRFVRSCYGFQLTVPDLTPNIGLWWYFFTEIFDSFREFFIGVFWLHMAGYAGGLTIRLYKEPWFVLTTLLGLFAVFKPYPSVADVSLYFGFLPLYHHIIPLTRYTFIAASVILYSSLLGPAFYYLWIYAGSGNANFFFAITLVWSLGLSILIGDSLFAVLRDEWEVERPEMKGKDVRRI
;
A
#
# COMPACT_ATOMS: atom_id res chain seq x y z
N MET A 1 13.17 -25.69 4.99
CA MET A 1 12.69 -25.38 3.62
C MET A 1 13.92 -25.12 2.75
N THR A 2 14.30 -26.05 1.89
CA THR A 2 15.39 -25.83 0.92
C THR A 2 14.83 -25.06 -0.27
N TRP A 3 15.31 -23.85 -0.50
CA TRP A 3 14.89 -23.04 -1.66
C TRP A 3 15.53 -23.58 -2.94
N GLY A 4 14.80 -23.53 -4.05
CA GLY A 4 15.37 -23.81 -5.37
C GLY A 4 16.47 -22.79 -5.70
N LYS A 5 17.50 -23.21 -6.44
CA LYS A 5 18.66 -22.37 -6.80
C LYS A 5 18.25 -21.00 -7.37
N ASN A 6 17.21 -20.98 -8.22
CA ASN A 6 16.69 -19.75 -8.84
C ASN A 6 16.06 -18.80 -7.82
N THR A 7 15.29 -19.31 -6.85
CA THR A 7 14.69 -18.47 -5.79
C THR A 7 15.78 -17.86 -4.92
N THR A 8 16.78 -18.65 -4.53
CA THR A 8 17.92 -18.14 -3.75
C THR A 8 18.66 -17.03 -4.50
N ALA A 9 18.92 -17.22 -5.80
CA ALA A 9 19.59 -16.21 -6.63
C ALA A 9 18.78 -14.90 -6.74
N VAL A 10 17.46 -14.98 -6.92
CA VAL A 10 16.58 -13.80 -6.98
C VAL A 10 16.64 -12.99 -5.68
N PHE A 11 16.48 -13.65 -4.53
CA PHE A 11 16.48 -12.96 -3.23
C PHE A 11 17.88 -12.43 -2.88
N ALA A 12 18.94 -13.20 -3.14
CA ALA A 12 20.31 -12.75 -2.92
C ALA A 12 20.67 -11.56 -3.81
N GLY A 13 20.30 -11.59 -5.09
CA GLY A 13 20.52 -10.47 -6.02
C GLY A 13 19.75 -9.22 -5.61
N ALA A 14 18.49 -9.37 -5.19
CA ALA A 14 17.68 -8.26 -4.70
C ALA A 14 18.21 -7.64 -3.40
N ALA A 15 18.73 -8.47 -2.48
CA ALA A 15 19.39 -8.04 -1.25
C ALA A 15 20.69 -7.30 -1.57
N ALA A 16 21.54 -7.89 -2.40
CA ALA A 16 22.82 -7.31 -2.83
C ALA A 16 22.61 -5.95 -3.50
N LEU A 17 21.62 -5.82 -4.40
CA LEU A 17 21.26 -4.57 -5.06
C LEU A 17 20.97 -3.46 -4.04
N ARG A 18 20.08 -3.74 -3.07
CA ARG A 18 19.66 -2.76 -2.05
C ARG A 18 20.82 -2.37 -1.14
N LEU A 19 21.53 -3.35 -0.59
CA LEU A 19 22.65 -3.10 0.31
C LEU A 19 23.79 -2.36 -0.41
N THR A 20 24.06 -2.70 -1.67
CA THR A 20 25.04 -1.98 -2.49
C THR A 20 24.63 -0.52 -2.68
N ALA A 21 23.37 -0.26 -3.04
CA ALA A 21 22.86 1.11 -3.16
C ALA A 21 22.95 1.89 -1.83
N PHE A 22 22.59 1.28 -0.70
CA PHE A 22 22.68 1.91 0.61
C PHE A 22 24.11 2.26 1.04
N TYR A 23 25.06 1.35 0.87
CA TYR A 23 26.42 1.54 1.39
C TYR A 23 27.37 2.23 0.42
N PHE A 24 27.23 2.00 -0.90
CA PHE A 24 28.15 2.55 -1.91
C PHE A 24 27.60 3.79 -2.62
N PHE A 25 26.29 4.06 -2.53
CA PHE A 25 25.66 5.23 -3.15
C PHE A 25 24.80 6.05 -2.16
N PRO A 26 25.37 6.50 -1.03
CA PRO A 26 24.61 7.22 0.01
C PRO A 26 24.00 8.54 -0.50
N SER A 27 24.67 9.24 -1.41
CA SER A 27 24.14 10.47 -2.02
C SER A 27 22.84 10.23 -2.81
N LEU A 28 22.75 9.10 -3.52
CA LEU A 28 21.53 8.70 -4.21
C LEU A 28 20.40 8.42 -3.20
N VAL A 29 20.69 7.68 -2.13
CA VAL A 29 19.72 7.37 -1.08
C VAL A 29 19.20 8.62 -0.38
N ASP A 30 20.10 9.56 -0.07
CA ASP A 30 19.71 10.82 0.55
C ASP A 30 18.89 11.69 -0.40
N PHE A 31 19.25 11.75 -1.69
CA PHE A 31 18.43 12.40 -2.72
C PHE A 31 17.04 11.77 -2.85
N LEU A 32 16.93 10.44 -2.86
CA LEU A 32 15.64 9.74 -2.94
C LEU A 32 14.75 10.03 -1.72
N THR A 33 15.36 10.24 -0.56
CA THR A 33 14.64 10.58 0.68
C THR A 33 14.02 11.99 0.63
N THR A 34 14.49 12.87 -0.27
CA THR A 34 13.91 14.21 -0.45
C THR A 34 12.83 14.27 -1.52
N GLN A 35 12.61 13.19 -2.29
CA GLN A 35 11.62 13.18 -3.37
C GLN A 35 10.21 13.03 -2.81
N VAL A 36 9.31 13.91 -3.25
CA VAL A 36 7.92 14.02 -2.75
C VAL A 36 7.04 12.83 -3.16
N GLU A 37 7.44 12.10 -4.20
CA GLU A 37 6.79 10.88 -4.66
C GLU A 37 7.07 9.69 -3.75
N ILE A 38 8.17 9.75 -2.99
CA ILE A 38 8.68 8.65 -2.17
C ILE A 38 8.47 8.91 -0.68
N SER A 39 8.81 10.12 -0.23
CA SER A 39 8.76 10.52 1.18
C SER A 39 7.65 11.54 1.41
N THR A 40 6.58 11.11 2.09
CA THR A 40 5.44 11.97 2.41
C THR A 40 5.50 12.47 3.85
N PRO A 41 4.70 13.49 4.23
CA PRO A 41 4.58 13.92 5.62
C PRO A 41 4.29 12.80 6.63
N ALA A 42 3.59 11.75 6.18
CA ALA A 42 3.19 10.61 7.00
C ALA A 42 4.12 9.39 6.90
N SER A 43 5.11 9.36 5.99
CA SER A 43 6.01 8.21 5.78
C SER A 43 7.50 8.54 5.78
N SER A 44 7.86 9.82 5.93
CA SER A 44 9.24 10.30 5.77
C SER A 44 10.20 9.77 6.84
N PHE A 45 11.31 9.19 6.39
CA PHE A 45 12.41 8.82 7.27
C PHE A 45 13.12 10.03 7.90
N LYS A 46 13.13 11.18 7.22
CA LYS A 46 13.71 12.41 7.77
C LYS A 46 12.94 12.85 9.03
N ARG A 47 11.61 12.85 8.94
CA ARG A 47 10.72 13.17 10.07
C ARG A 47 10.82 12.13 11.20
N LEU A 48 11.03 10.86 10.86
CA LEU A 48 11.31 9.81 11.83
C LEU A 48 12.62 10.03 12.60
N LYS A 49 13.70 10.43 11.92
CA LYS A 49 14.99 10.77 12.57
C LYS A 49 14.84 11.94 13.55
N GLU A 50 14.02 12.92 13.21
CA GLU A 50 13.72 14.04 14.11
C GLU A 50 12.92 13.60 15.34
N GLY A 51 11.89 12.76 15.15
CA GLY A 51 11.19 12.12 16.25
C GLY A 51 12.13 11.29 17.14
N LEU A 52 13.06 10.55 16.55
CA LEU A 52 14.06 9.75 17.27
C LEU A 52 15.02 10.65 18.07
N PHE A 53 15.48 11.75 17.48
CA PHE A 53 16.34 12.73 18.14
C PHE A 53 15.70 13.35 19.39
N LEU A 54 14.39 13.64 19.34
CA LEU A 54 13.62 14.13 20.50
C LEU A 54 13.44 13.03 21.54
N TYR A 55 13.07 11.83 21.09
CA TYR A 55 12.86 10.66 21.94
C TYR A 55 14.11 10.30 22.76
N GLU A 56 15.29 10.30 22.13
CA GLU A 56 16.59 10.03 22.80
C GLU A 56 16.94 11.07 23.89
N ARG A 57 16.31 12.26 23.85
CA ARG A 57 16.49 13.32 24.84
C ARG A 57 15.39 13.34 25.91
N GLY A 58 14.51 12.34 25.92
CA GLY A 58 13.38 12.28 26.84
C GLY A 58 12.28 13.31 26.55
N ILE A 59 12.29 13.91 25.35
CA ILE A 59 11.26 14.83 24.87
C ILE A 59 10.23 14.02 24.07
N SER A 60 8.95 14.37 24.16
CA SER A 60 7.94 13.68 23.37
C SER A 60 8.27 13.84 21.87
N PRO A 61 8.30 12.75 21.10
CA PRO A 61 8.60 12.83 19.67
C PRO A 61 7.57 13.68 18.90
N TYR A 62 6.37 13.86 19.47
CA TYR A 62 5.29 14.65 18.89
C TYR A 62 5.35 16.16 19.22
N ASP A 63 6.22 16.60 20.15
CA ASP A 63 6.28 18.01 20.55
C ASP A 63 6.83 18.92 19.43
N GLY A 64 7.66 18.38 18.54
CA GLY A 64 8.21 19.13 17.41
C GLY A 64 7.21 19.39 16.27
N GLY A 65 6.01 18.78 16.29
CA GLY A 65 4.99 18.95 15.25
C GLY A 65 5.34 18.37 13.86
N VAL A 66 6.49 17.68 13.73
CA VAL A 66 6.98 17.10 12.48
C VAL A 66 6.75 15.58 12.41
N PHE A 67 6.77 14.90 13.56
CA PHE A 67 6.65 13.45 13.63
C PHE A 67 5.18 13.00 13.69
N HIS A 68 4.73 12.29 12.64
CA HIS A 68 3.34 11.81 12.50
C HIS A 68 3.25 10.29 12.27
N GLN A 69 4.15 9.53 12.89
CA GLN A 69 4.26 8.08 12.69
C GLN A 69 4.18 7.31 14.01
N ALA A 70 3.94 6.01 13.93
CA ALA A 70 3.82 5.18 15.11
C ALA A 70 5.13 5.11 15.91
N PRO A 71 5.08 5.22 17.26
CA PRO A 71 6.26 5.32 18.10
C PRO A 71 7.06 4.01 18.15
N LEU A 72 6.45 2.87 17.83
CA LEU A 72 7.18 1.61 17.67
C LEU A 72 8.29 1.70 16.62
N LEU A 73 8.14 2.54 15.59
CA LEU A 73 9.19 2.76 14.61
C LEU A 73 10.43 3.40 15.25
N LEU A 74 10.26 4.25 16.27
CA LEU A 74 11.39 4.84 17.01
C LEU A 74 12.21 3.75 17.70
N VAL A 75 11.54 2.77 18.32
CA VAL A 75 12.21 1.63 18.95
C VAL A 75 12.96 0.79 17.92
N ILE A 76 12.33 0.50 16.78
CA ILE A 76 12.95 -0.31 15.72
C ILE A 76 14.22 0.37 15.18
N PHE A 77 14.15 1.66 14.86
CA PHE A 77 15.27 2.38 14.26
C PHE A 77 16.29 2.92 15.27
N GLY A 78 15.97 2.90 16.57
CA GLY A 78 16.94 3.08 17.64
C GLY A 78 17.83 1.84 17.86
N ILE A 79 17.40 0.65 17.42
CA ILE A 79 18.12 -0.62 17.60
C ILE A 79 18.76 -1.10 16.30
N PHE A 80 18.03 -1.05 15.18
CA PHE A 80 18.43 -1.67 13.93
C PHE A 80 18.83 -0.64 12.87
N PRO A 81 19.90 -0.90 12.09
CA PRO A 81 20.32 0.00 11.03
C PRO A 81 19.32 -0.01 9.87
N ALA A 82 18.95 1.19 9.41
CA ALA A 82 17.91 1.37 8.40
C ALA A 82 18.12 0.55 7.10
N PRO A 83 19.32 0.46 6.51
CA PRO A 83 19.55 -0.34 5.30
C PRO A 83 19.11 -1.81 5.45
N LEU A 84 19.40 -2.43 6.59
CA LEU A 84 19.07 -3.83 6.84
C LEU A 84 17.55 -4.00 7.03
N VAL A 85 16.92 -3.07 7.75
CA VAL A 85 15.48 -3.10 8.01
C VAL A 85 14.69 -2.99 6.70
N PHE A 86 14.97 -1.99 5.86
CA PHE A 86 14.25 -1.79 4.60
C PHE A 86 14.51 -2.92 3.60
N ALA A 87 15.74 -3.44 3.51
CA ALA A 87 16.02 -4.60 2.68
C ALA A 87 15.30 -5.86 3.16
N ALA A 88 15.30 -6.12 4.47
CA ALA A 88 14.61 -7.28 5.05
C ALA A 88 13.10 -7.22 4.84
N ILE A 89 12.47 -6.05 4.97
CA ILE A 89 11.03 -5.87 4.75
C ILE A 89 10.64 -6.19 3.31
N ASP A 90 11.40 -5.72 2.33
CA ASP A 90 11.14 -6.03 0.91
C ASP A 90 11.24 -7.53 0.63
N LEU A 91 12.28 -8.19 1.16
CA LEU A 91 12.45 -9.64 1.02
C LEU A 91 11.31 -10.39 1.71
N ALA A 92 10.87 -9.95 2.89
CA ALA A 92 9.75 -10.57 3.60
C ALA A 92 8.42 -10.40 2.84
N ASN A 93 8.18 -9.24 2.23
CA ASN A 93 7.04 -9.00 1.35
C ASN A 93 7.08 -9.91 0.13
N ALA A 94 8.22 -9.97 -0.56
CA ALA A 94 8.40 -10.81 -1.74
C ALA A 94 8.22 -12.30 -1.43
N PHE A 95 8.72 -12.75 -0.28
CA PHE A 95 8.53 -14.12 0.18
C PHE A 95 7.05 -14.44 0.44
N ALA A 96 6.33 -13.51 1.05
CA ALA A 96 4.89 -13.65 1.27
C ALA A 96 4.12 -13.68 -0.06
N LEU A 97 4.40 -12.77 -1.00
CA LEU A 97 3.79 -12.77 -2.33
C LEU A 97 4.10 -14.04 -3.13
N LYS A 98 5.35 -14.53 -3.07
CA LYS A 98 5.72 -15.84 -3.64
C LYS A 98 4.86 -16.96 -3.08
N THR A 99 4.74 -17.01 -1.74
CA THR A 99 3.98 -18.05 -1.06
C THR A 99 2.50 -17.97 -1.39
N ILE A 100 1.94 -16.75 -1.48
CA ILE A 100 0.56 -16.53 -1.93
C ILE A 100 0.41 -17.06 -3.36
N ALA A 101 1.28 -16.66 -4.29
CA ALA A 101 1.21 -17.07 -5.69
C ALA A 101 1.31 -18.59 -5.88
N ASP A 102 2.24 -19.25 -5.17
CA ASP A 102 2.44 -20.71 -5.24
C ASP A 102 1.21 -21.50 -4.74
N ASN A 103 0.41 -20.91 -3.84
CA ASN A 103 -0.77 -21.56 -3.25
C ASN A 103 -2.10 -21.00 -3.79
N LEU A 104 -2.06 -20.02 -4.69
CA LEU A 104 -3.25 -19.34 -5.18
C LEU A 104 -4.08 -20.28 -6.04
N LYS A 105 -5.37 -20.36 -5.71
CA LYS A 105 -6.38 -21.07 -6.49
C LYS A 105 -7.53 -20.12 -6.76
N LEU A 106 -7.78 -19.84 -8.03
CA LEU A 106 -8.92 -19.05 -8.48
C LEU A 106 -9.92 -19.95 -9.21
N SER A 107 -11.19 -19.55 -9.18
CA SER A 107 -12.30 -20.32 -9.74
C SER A 107 -12.29 -20.35 -11.28
N SER A 108 -11.67 -19.37 -11.91
CA SER A 108 -11.65 -19.19 -13.36
C SER A 108 -10.95 -20.32 -14.11
N PRO A 109 -11.56 -20.89 -15.17
CA PRO A 109 -10.91 -21.84 -16.07
C PRO A 109 -9.71 -21.27 -16.83
N ARG A 110 -9.60 -19.93 -16.95
CA ARG A 110 -8.44 -19.28 -17.58
C ARG A 110 -7.24 -19.22 -16.65
N PHE A 111 -7.45 -19.39 -15.35
CA PHE A 111 -6.40 -19.25 -14.37
C PHE A 111 -5.37 -20.38 -14.49
N LYS A 112 -4.12 -19.97 -14.69
CA LYS A 112 -2.96 -20.84 -14.57
C LYS A 112 -2.01 -20.21 -13.55
N PRO A 113 -1.64 -20.89 -12.45
CA PRO A 113 -0.81 -20.25 -11.43
C PRO A 113 0.53 -19.82 -12.04
N LEU A 114 0.92 -18.57 -11.79
CA LEU A 114 2.26 -18.10 -12.09
C LEU A 114 3.25 -18.65 -11.07
N ASN A 115 4.49 -18.90 -11.50
CA ASN A 115 5.55 -19.30 -10.60
C ASN A 115 5.77 -18.21 -9.54
N GLY A 116 5.65 -18.53 -8.26
CA GLY A 116 5.81 -17.53 -7.20
C GLY A 116 7.20 -16.90 -7.16
N THR A 117 8.24 -17.58 -7.67
CA THR A 117 9.57 -16.97 -7.85
C THR A 117 9.55 -15.85 -8.88
N LEU A 118 8.76 -15.98 -9.95
CA LEU A 118 8.57 -14.91 -10.93
C LEU A 118 7.84 -13.72 -10.31
N ILE A 119 6.80 -13.97 -9.50
CA ILE A 119 6.09 -12.91 -8.76
C ILE A 119 7.03 -12.18 -7.79
N ALA A 120 7.83 -12.92 -7.02
CA ALA A 120 8.84 -12.32 -6.14
C ALA A 120 9.89 -11.52 -6.91
N ALA A 121 10.38 -12.02 -8.05
CA ALA A 121 11.32 -11.29 -8.89
C ALA A 121 10.68 -10.00 -9.44
N ALA A 122 9.47 -10.08 -9.97
CA ALA A 122 8.73 -8.93 -10.48
C ALA A 122 8.53 -7.86 -9.40
N PHE A 123 8.24 -8.25 -8.16
CA PHE A 123 8.14 -7.31 -7.03
C PHE A 123 9.51 -6.75 -6.62
N LEU A 124 10.52 -7.60 -6.39
CA LEU A 124 11.82 -7.18 -5.85
C LEU A 124 12.62 -6.28 -6.80
N PHE A 125 12.44 -6.45 -8.11
CA PHE A 125 13.09 -5.67 -9.16
C PHE A 125 12.18 -4.60 -9.79
N ASN A 126 10.97 -4.40 -9.25
CA ASN A 126 10.13 -3.28 -9.65
C ASN A 126 10.81 -1.95 -9.22
N PRO A 127 10.99 -0.98 -10.15
CA PRO A 127 11.57 0.31 -9.82
C PRO A 127 10.89 1.00 -8.64
N LEU A 128 9.56 0.94 -8.53
CA LEU A 128 8.82 1.56 -7.42
C LEU A 128 9.15 0.91 -6.08
N THR A 129 9.34 -0.42 -6.03
CA THR A 129 9.75 -1.13 -4.82
C THR A 129 11.16 -0.72 -4.41
N ILE A 130 12.09 -0.68 -5.37
CA ILE A 130 13.47 -0.25 -5.13
C ILE A 130 13.50 1.20 -4.63
N LEU A 131 12.79 2.12 -5.30
CA LEU A 131 12.71 3.53 -4.92
C LEU A 131 12.12 3.71 -3.51
N SER A 132 11.06 2.98 -3.18
CA SER A 132 10.43 3.06 -1.85
C SER A 132 11.36 2.58 -0.73
N SER A 133 12.14 1.53 -0.99
CA SER A 133 13.13 0.99 -0.07
C SER A 133 14.29 1.96 0.12
N LEU A 134 14.92 2.41 -0.97
CA LEU A 134 16.05 3.33 -0.93
C LEU A 134 15.67 4.72 -0.41
N GLY A 135 14.46 5.21 -0.69
CA GLY A 135 13.92 6.43 -0.10
C GLY A 135 13.44 6.27 1.35
N ARG A 136 13.58 5.07 1.93
CA ARG A 136 13.32 4.78 3.35
C ARG A 136 11.86 5.05 3.77
N SER A 137 10.90 4.81 2.88
CA SER A 137 9.48 5.03 3.19
C SER A 137 9.00 4.06 4.26
N THR A 138 8.45 4.58 5.37
CA THR A 138 7.96 3.72 6.46
C THR A 138 6.65 3.00 6.13
N TYR A 139 6.00 3.33 5.01
CA TYR A 139 4.86 2.56 4.50
C TYR A 139 5.22 1.11 4.13
N LEU A 140 6.51 0.79 3.95
CA LEU A 140 6.97 -0.59 3.78
C LEU A 140 6.54 -1.51 4.94
N PHE A 141 6.47 -0.99 6.17
CA PHE A 141 5.98 -1.75 7.32
C PHE A 141 4.48 -2.05 7.20
N THR A 142 3.69 -1.07 6.75
CA THR A 142 2.27 -1.24 6.49
C THR A 142 2.05 -2.25 5.36
N ASN A 143 2.86 -2.18 4.30
CA ASN A 143 2.82 -3.12 3.18
C ASN A 143 3.10 -4.55 3.64
N LEU A 144 4.09 -4.73 4.51
CA LEU A 144 4.39 -6.03 5.12
C LEU A 144 3.23 -6.53 5.98
N ALA A 145 2.67 -5.67 6.82
CA ALA A 145 1.53 -6.01 7.67
C ALA A 145 0.31 -6.49 6.85
N ILE A 146 -0.02 -5.78 5.76
CA ILE A 146 -1.11 -6.17 4.85
C ILE A 146 -0.82 -7.51 4.16
N THR A 147 0.39 -7.67 3.61
CA THR A 147 0.76 -8.92 2.90
C THR A 147 0.78 -10.12 3.84
N GLN A 148 1.26 -9.94 5.08
CA GLN A 148 1.24 -10.97 6.11
C GLN A 148 -0.19 -11.29 6.57
N ALA A 149 -1.07 -10.29 6.67
CA ALA A 149 -2.48 -10.51 6.99
C ALA A 149 -3.17 -11.35 5.91
N ALA A 150 -2.95 -11.02 4.64
CA ALA A 150 -3.49 -11.77 3.51
C ALA A 150 -2.95 -13.20 3.44
N LEU A 151 -1.63 -13.38 3.60
CA LEU A 151 -0.99 -14.69 3.64
C LEU A 151 -1.55 -15.56 4.79
N ALA A 152 -1.61 -15.01 6.00
CA ALA A 152 -2.10 -15.76 7.16
C ALA A 152 -3.58 -16.11 7.04
N ALA A 153 -4.41 -15.21 6.48
CA ALA A 153 -5.82 -15.49 6.22
C ALA A 153 -5.98 -16.62 5.20
N SER A 154 -5.21 -16.59 4.11
CA SER A 154 -5.20 -17.66 3.10
C SER A 154 -4.73 -19.02 3.62
N ALA A 155 -3.97 -19.02 4.71
CA ALA A 155 -3.52 -20.22 5.41
C ALA A 155 -4.49 -20.64 6.54
N ALA A 156 -5.71 -20.09 6.58
CA ALA A 156 -6.71 -20.32 7.62
C ALA A 156 -6.23 -20.01 9.06
N ASN A 157 -5.25 -19.11 9.22
CA ASN A 157 -4.75 -18.69 10.53
C ASN A 157 -5.33 -17.32 10.91
N LEU A 158 -6.54 -17.34 11.47
CA LEU A 158 -7.27 -16.13 11.86
C LEU A 158 -6.51 -15.25 12.87
N PRO A 159 -5.94 -15.77 13.98
CA PRO A 159 -5.22 -14.93 14.94
C PRO A 159 -4.07 -14.17 14.28
N ARG A 160 -3.21 -14.87 13.52
CA ARG A 160 -2.07 -14.23 12.85
C ARG A 160 -2.54 -13.20 11.81
N ALA A 161 -3.60 -13.49 11.06
CA ALA A 161 -4.14 -12.57 10.07
C ALA A 161 -4.63 -11.26 10.71
N MET A 162 -5.42 -11.38 11.78
CA MET A 162 -5.98 -10.23 12.49
C MET A 162 -4.92 -9.44 13.25
N THR A 163 -3.93 -10.10 13.85
CA THR A 163 -2.80 -9.42 14.50
C THR A 163 -1.93 -8.67 13.49
N ALA A 164 -1.62 -9.27 12.33
CA ALA A 164 -0.88 -8.59 11.27
C ALA A 164 -1.65 -7.38 10.74
N LEU A 165 -2.97 -7.51 10.56
CA LEU A 165 -3.80 -6.40 10.12
C LEU A 165 -3.88 -5.27 11.17
N ALA A 166 -3.97 -5.63 12.45
CA ALA A 166 -3.93 -4.68 13.56
C ALA A 166 -2.59 -3.92 13.60
N PHE A 167 -1.47 -4.59 13.29
CA PHE A 167 -0.17 -3.93 13.15
C PHE A 167 -0.18 -2.90 12.01
N GLY A 168 -0.77 -3.24 10.87
CA GLY A 168 -0.96 -2.30 9.76
C GLY A 168 -1.79 -1.09 10.19
N THR A 169 -2.93 -1.31 10.85
CA THR A 169 -3.84 -0.27 11.35
C THR A 169 -3.18 0.62 12.41
N TYR A 170 -2.29 0.05 13.22
CA TYR A 170 -1.51 0.79 14.21
C TYR A 170 -0.52 1.77 13.57
N LEU A 171 0.10 1.36 12.46
CA LEU A 171 1.04 2.22 11.71
C LEU A 171 0.32 3.33 10.95
N THR A 172 -0.85 3.03 10.39
CA THR A 172 -1.70 3.98 9.65
C THR A 172 -3.11 3.40 9.55
N MET A 173 -4.15 4.23 9.49
CA MET A 173 -5.54 3.76 9.67
C MET A 173 -6.15 2.97 8.49
N TYR A 174 -5.60 3.08 7.28
CA TYR A 174 -6.21 2.50 6.06
C TYR A 174 -6.38 0.98 6.04
N PRO A 175 -5.46 0.16 6.60
CA PRO A 175 -5.64 -1.30 6.66
C PRO A 175 -6.90 -1.73 7.41
N LEU A 176 -7.51 -0.87 8.23
CA LEU A 176 -8.82 -1.13 8.82
C LEU A 176 -9.88 -1.45 7.76
N LEU A 177 -9.83 -0.79 6.60
CA LEU A 177 -10.76 -1.02 5.48
C LEU A 177 -10.55 -2.38 4.80
N LEU A 178 -9.46 -3.10 5.11
CA LEU A 178 -9.19 -4.45 4.60
C LEU A 178 -9.71 -5.55 5.54
N VAL A 179 -10.31 -5.22 6.69
CA VAL A 179 -10.91 -6.23 7.60
C VAL A 179 -11.92 -7.13 6.86
N PRO A 180 -12.88 -6.60 6.08
CA PRO A 180 -13.85 -7.44 5.38
C PRO A 180 -13.23 -8.44 4.37
N PRO A 181 -12.36 -8.04 3.42
CA PRO A 181 -11.75 -9.01 2.50
C PRO A 181 -10.83 -10.00 3.21
N VAL A 182 -10.17 -9.64 4.31
CA VAL A 182 -9.36 -10.60 5.09
C VAL A 182 -10.23 -11.69 5.73
N PHE A 183 -11.44 -11.36 6.18
CA PHE A 183 -12.39 -12.38 6.63
C PHE A 183 -12.87 -13.29 5.50
N LEU A 184 -13.12 -12.74 4.30
CA LEU A 184 -13.48 -13.55 3.14
C LEU A 184 -12.35 -14.50 2.71
N LEU A 185 -11.10 -14.01 2.71
CA LEU A 185 -9.90 -14.84 2.44
C LEU A 185 -9.81 -16.01 3.42
N HIS A 186 -10.01 -15.75 4.71
CA HIS A 186 -10.04 -16.80 5.73
C HIS A 186 -11.19 -17.77 5.52
N ALA A 187 -12.40 -17.29 5.20
CA ALA A 187 -13.54 -18.14 4.93
C ALA A 187 -13.24 -19.12 3.78
N GLN A 188 -12.69 -18.62 2.68
CA GLN A 188 -12.31 -19.44 1.52
C GLN A 188 -11.24 -20.48 1.87
N ALA A 189 -10.24 -20.10 2.68
CA ALA A 189 -9.22 -21.03 3.15
C ALA A 189 -9.80 -22.19 4.00
N THR A 190 -10.90 -21.93 4.70
CA THR A 190 -11.65 -22.95 5.47
C THR A 190 -12.73 -23.69 4.66
N GLY A 191 -12.83 -23.45 3.35
CA GLY A 191 -13.83 -24.07 2.48
C GLY A 191 -15.22 -23.42 2.50
N SER A 192 -15.36 -22.25 3.13
CA SER A 192 -16.61 -21.47 3.16
C SER A 192 -16.54 -20.28 2.20
N THR A 193 -17.66 -19.84 1.63
CA THR A 193 -17.71 -18.63 0.79
C THR A 193 -17.83 -17.35 1.61
N VAL A 194 -18.42 -17.44 2.81
CA VAL A 194 -18.65 -16.31 3.71
C VAL A 194 -18.23 -16.69 5.14
N PRO A 195 -17.72 -15.74 5.95
CA PRO A 195 -17.30 -16.02 7.31
C PRO A 195 -18.52 -16.26 8.21
N SER A 196 -18.43 -17.28 9.08
CA SER A 196 -19.47 -17.50 10.10
C SER A 196 -19.45 -16.37 11.14
N ARG A 197 -20.60 -16.10 11.77
CA ARG A 197 -20.71 -15.08 12.85
C ARG A 197 -19.67 -15.31 13.96
N GLN A 198 -19.42 -16.56 14.32
CA GLN A 198 -18.42 -16.90 15.34
C GLN A 198 -16.99 -16.58 14.90
N THR A 199 -16.66 -16.83 13.62
CA THR A 199 -15.36 -16.47 13.03
C THR A 199 -15.16 -14.96 13.05
N VAL A 200 -16.19 -14.20 12.66
CA VAL A 200 -16.15 -12.73 12.70
C VAL A 200 -15.91 -12.23 14.11
N LEU A 201 -16.71 -12.69 15.09
CA LEU A 201 -16.56 -12.26 16.49
C LEU A 201 -15.18 -12.61 17.07
N ARG A 202 -14.68 -13.82 16.82
CA ARG A 202 -13.33 -14.23 17.26
C ARG A 202 -12.23 -13.41 16.59
N GLY A 203 -12.36 -13.17 15.28
CA GLY A 203 -11.38 -12.39 14.54
C GLY A 203 -11.34 -10.93 14.98
N LEU A 204 -12.51 -10.31 15.19
CA LEU A 204 -12.59 -8.96 15.76
C LEU A 204 -12.01 -8.91 17.18
N GLY A 205 -12.21 -9.96 17.98
CA GLY A 205 -11.55 -10.10 19.28
C GLY A 205 -10.02 -10.11 19.18
N TRP A 206 -9.45 -10.91 18.28
CA TRP A 206 -8.00 -10.93 18.02
C TRP A 206 -7.47 -9.59 17.51
N PHE A 207 -8.20 -8.96 16.57
CA PHE A 207 -7.85 -7.66 16.01
C PHE A 207 -7.84 -6.59 17.10
N ALA A 208 -8.91 -6.49 17.89
CA ALA A 208 -9.05 -5.53 18.97
C ALA A 208 -7.98 -5.75 20.05
N ALA A 209 -7.75 -6.99 20.47
CA ALA A 209 -6.72 -7.31 21.47
C ALA A 209 -5.31 -6.92 21.00
N ALA A 210 -4.96 -7.24 19.74
CA ALA A 210 -3.68 -6.86 19.17
C ALA A 210 -3.53 -5.34 19.02
N LEU A 211 -4.58 -4.66 18.54
CA LEU A 211 -4.56 -3.20 18.39
C LEU A 211 -4.45 -2.49 19.74
N LEU A 212 -5.20 -2.95 20.76
CA LEU A 212 -5.11 -2.44 22.13
C LEU A 212 -3.73 -2.68 22.74
N ALA A 213 -3.11 -3.83 22.50
CA ALA A 213 -1.74 -4.10 22.95
C ALA A 213 -0.72 -3.15 22.28
N LEU A 214 -0.86 -2.91 20.97
CA LEU A 214 0.01 -1.99 20.23
C LEU A 214 -0.18 -0.54 20.67
N VAL A 215 -1.43 -0.08 20.81
CA VAL A 215 -1.74 1.26 21.34
C VAL A 215 -1.29 1.38 22.80
N GLY A 216 -1.44 0.32 23.61
CA GLY A 216 -0.94 0.26 24.97
C GLY A 216 0.59 0.36 25.04
N SER A 217 1.32 -0.23 24.08
CA SER A 217 2.78 -0.07 24.00
C SER A 217 3.22 1.37 23.79
N THR A 218 2.38 2.21 23.18
CA THR A 218 2.64 3.65 23.05
C THR A 218 2.75 4.36 24.40
N LEU A 219 2.03 3.90 25.43
CA LEU A 219 2.17 4.43 26.78
C LEU A 219 3.56 4.13 27.36
N LEU A 220 4.09 2.94 27.08
CA LEU A 220 5.44 2.55 27.51
C LEU A 220 6.54 3.31 26.76
N ILE A 221 6.30 3.66 25.49
CA ILE A 221 7.31 4.33 24.65
C ILE A 221 7.28 5.85 24.85
N THR A 222 6.10 6.48 24.79
CA THR A 222 5.97 7.95 24.75
C THR A 222 5.24 8.57 25.92
N GLY A 223 4.66 7.76 26.81
CA GLY A 223 3.91 8.23 27.98
C GLY A 223 2.52 8.84 27.68
N ASP A 224 2.16 9.04 26.41
CA ASP A 224 0.90 9.73 26.04
C ASP A 224 0.24 9.13 24.78
N ILE A 225 -0.84 8.39 25.00
CA ILE A 225 -1.66 7.81 23.92
C ILE A 225 -2.43 8.91 23.16
N GLY A 226 -2.91 9.94 23.85
CA GLY A 226 -3.71 11.02 23.25
C GLY A 226 -2.92 11.82 22.24
N ARG A 227 -1.66 12.16 22.56
CA ARG A 227 -0.73 12.80 21.62
C ARG A 227 -0.44 11.93 20.41
N PHE A 228 -0.23 10.63 20.59
CA PHE A 228 -0.08 9.71 19.46
C PHE A 228 -1.31 9.69 18.55
N VAL A 229 -2.51 9.51 19.13
CA VAL A 229 -3.76 9.46 18.35
C VAL A 229 -3.96 10.76 17.56
N ARG A 230 -3.76 11.93 18.20
CA ARG A 230 -3.88 13.23 17.53
C ARG A 230 -2.82 13.44 16.46
N SER A 231 -1.56 13.10 16.75
CA SER A 231 -0.43 13.39 15.86
C SER A 231 -0.31 12.40 14.70
N CYS A 232 -0.84 11.19 14.81
CA CYS A 232 -0.73 10.17 13.76
C CYS A 232 -2.06 9.97 13.01
N TYR A 233 -3.15 9.70 13.73
CA TYR A 233 -4.46 9.49 13.10
C TYR A 233 -5.19 10.80 12.85
N GLY A 234 -5.19 11.71 13.83
CA GLY A 234 -5.75 13.06 13.67
C GLY A 234 -5.10 13.81 12.51
N PHE A 235 -3.77 13.77 12.42
CA PHE A 235 -3.01 14.33 11.30
C PHE A 235 -3.44 13.80 9.92
N GLN A 236 -3.74 12.50 9.83
CA GLN A 236 -4.22 11.93 8.58
C GLN A 236 -5.67 12.34 8.31
N LEU A 237 -6.54 12.33 9.31
CA LEU A 237 -7.96 12.66 9.16
C LEU A 237 -8.19 14.13 8.78
N THR A 238 -7.44 15.06 9.36
CA THR A 238 -7.61 16.52 9.16
C THR A 238 -6.72 17.11 8.06
N VAL A 239 -5.79 16.29 7.54
CA VAL A 239 -4.85 16.61 6.44
C VAL A 239 -4.25 18.02 6.58
N PRO A 240 -3.61 18.37 7.72
CA PRO A 240 -3.19 19.75 7.97
C PRO A 240 -1.94 20.15 7.18
N ASP A 241 -1.17 19.17 6.69
CA ASP A 241 0.03 19.39 5.90
C ASP A 241 -0.28 19.18 4.43
N LEU A 242 -0.14 20.22 3.62
CA LEU A 242 -0.41 20.20 2.17
C LEU A 242 0.90 20.17 1.36
N THR A 243 1.99 19.69 1.97
CA THR A 243 3.25 19.45 1.24
C THR A 243 2.96 18.63 -0.02
N PRO A 244 3.48 19.06 -1.20
CA PRO A 244 3.26 18.36 -2.45
C PRO A 244 3.61 16.88 -2.35
N ASN A 245 2.81 16.04 -3.00
CA ASN A 245 3.00 14.60 -3.12
C ASN A 245 2.27 14.09 -4.38
N ILE A 246 2.26 12.78 -4.62
CA ILE A 246 1.61 12.20 -5.82
C ILE A 246 0.08 12.05 -5.70
N GLY A 247 -0.50 12.47 -4.58
CA GLY A 247 -1.92 12.32 -4.27
C GLY A 247 -2.78 13.48 -4.73
N LEU A 248 -4.09 13.26 -4.69
CA LEU A 248 -5.11 14.22 -5.14
C LEU A 248 -5.38 15.36 -4.14
N TRP A 249 -4.99 15.18 -2.88
CA TRP A 249 -5.45 16.02 -1.79
C TRP A 249 -4.70 17.35 -1.70
N TRP A 250 -3.37 17.32 -1.76
CA TRP A 250 -2.53 18.47 -1.36
C TRP A 250 -2.88 19.75 -2.14
N TYR A 251 -3.01 19.68 -3.47
CA TYR A 251 -3.30 20.85 -4.30
C TYR A 251 -4.78 21.26 -4.19
N PHE A 252 -5.69 20.28 -4.22
CA PHE A 252 -7.13 20.54 -4.07
C PHE A 252 -7.44 21.32 -2.79
N PHE A 253 -6.86 20.89 -1.66
CA PHE A 253 -7.04 21.54 -0.37
C PHE A 253 -6.21 22.81 -0.19
N THR A 254 -5.25 23.08 -1.09
CA THR A 254 -4.55 24.37 -1.15
C THR A 254 -5.43 25.44 -1.80
N GLU A 255 -6.22 25.07 -2.80
CA GLU A 255 -7.04 26.01 -3.58
C GLU A 255 -8.45 26.24 -2.99
N ILE A 256 -8.94 25.33 -2.14
CA ILE A 256 -10.29 25.41 -1.61
C ILE A 256 -10.42 26.46 -0.49
N PHE A 257 -11.54 27.19 -0.47
CA PHE A 257 -11.86 28.08 0.64
C PHE A 257 -12.04 27.31 1.96
N ASP A 258 -11.53 27.88 3.04
CA ASP A 258 -11.57 27.29 4.38
C ASP A 258 -12.98 26.88 4.82
N SER A 259 -14.00 27.68 4.50
CA SER A 259 -15.40 27.40 4.84
C SER A 259 -15.93 26.07 4.29
N PHE A 260 -15.33 25.55 3.21
CA PHE A 260 -15.72 24.28 2.58
C PHE A 260 -14.75 23.13 2.90
N ARG A 261 -13.61 23.42 3.54
CA ARG A 261 -12.53 22.45 3.75
C ARG A 261 -12.99 21.19 4.47
N GLU A 262 -13.69 21.33 5.59
CA GLU A 262 -14.18 20.19 6.38
C GLU A 262 -15.17 19.32 5.60
N PHE A 263 -16.06 19.94 4.82
CA PHE A 263 -17.01 19.23 3.97
C PHE A 263 -16.29 18.34 2.95
N PHE A 264 -15.32 18.89 2.22
CA PHE A 264 -14.60 18.12 1.20
C PHE A 264 -13.65 17.07 1.79
N ILE A 265 -13.07 17.31 2.97
CA ILE A 265 -12.36 16.26 3.72
C ILE A 265 -13.30 15.07 3.94
N GLY A 266 -14.53 15.33 4.41
CA GLY A 266 -15.56 14.30 4.57
C GLY A 266 -15.90 13.57 3.27
N VAL A 267 -16.07 14.30 2.16
CA VAL A 267 -16.38 13.70 0.84
C VAL A 267 -15.26 12.78 0.36
N PHE A 268 -14.00 13.21 0.44
CA PHE A 268 -12.87 12.39 -0.01
C PHE A 268 -12.71 11.13 0.85
N TRP A 269 -12.90 11.24 2.18
CA TRP A 269 -12.94 10.07 3.07
C TRP A 269 -14.08 9.10 2.74
N LEU A 270 -15.29 9.64 2.53
CA LEU A 270 -16.46 8.84 2.17
C LEU A 270 -16.22 8.11 0.84
N HIS A 271 -15.61 8.79 -0.13
CA HIS A 271 -15.28 8.20 -1.42
C HIS A 271 -14.35 6.99 -1.25
N MET A 272 -13.27 7.13 -0.49
CA MET A 272 -12.34 6.01 -0.25
C MET A 272 -12.96 4.88 0.59
N ALA A 273 -13.65 5.21 1.69
CA ALA A 273 -14.21 4.21 2.61
C ALA A 273 -15.42 3.47 2.01
N GLY A 274 -16.22 4.15 1.18
CA GLY A 274 -17.42 3.59 0.56
C GLY A 274 -17.14 2.39 -0.35
N TYR A 275 -15.98 2.37 -1.01
CA TYR A 275 -15.58 1.26 -1.88
C TYR A 275 -15.36 -0.05 -1.12
N ALA A 276 -14.91 0.00 0.14
CA ALA A 276 -14.61 -1.21 0.92
C ALA A 276 -15.84 -2.12 1.08
N GLY A 277 -16.98 -1.54 1.46
CA GLY A 277 -18.24 -2.29 1.59
C GLY A 277 -18.76 -2.77 0.23
N GLY A 278 -18.87 -1.87 -0.74
CA GLY A 278 -19.43 -2.19 -2.06
C GLY A 278 -18.66 -3.28 -2.81
N LEU A 279 -17.33 -3.18 -2.83
CA LEU A 279 -16.48 -4.19 -3.47
C LEU A 279 -16.54 -5.53 -2.74
N THR A 280 -16.49 -5.53 -1.41
CA THR A 280 -16.56 -6.77 -0.61
C THR A 280 -17.89 -7.51 -0.86
N ILE A 281 -19.00 -6.78 -0.93
CA ILE A 281 -20.33 -7.38 -1.18
C ILE A 281 -20.41 -7.90 -2.62
N ARG A 282 -20.01 -7.09 -3.62
CA ARG A 282 -20.15 -7.47 -5.04
C ARG A 282 -19.22 -8.62 -5.44
N LEU A 283 -17.99 -8.63 -4.93
CA LEU A 283 -16.92 -9.54 -5.35
C LEU A 283 -16.55 -10.52 -4.24
N TYR A 284 -17.51 -10.91 -3.39
CA TYR A 284 -17.25 -11.78 -2.25
C TYR A 284 -16.67 -13.16 -2.65
N LYS A 285 -16.92 -13.62 -3.88
CA LYS A 285 -16.35 -14.84 -4.47
C LYS A 285 -14.86 -14.69 -4.85
N GLU A 286 -14.38 -13.46 -5.04
CA GLU A 286 -13.02 -13.12 -5.49
C GLU A 286 -12.33 -12.18 -4.47
N PRO A 287 -12.14 -12.59 -3.21
CA PRO A 287 -11.66 -11.71 -2.15
C PRO A 287 -10.21 -11.25 -2.31
N TRP A 288 -9.37 -12.03 -3.01
CA TRP A 288 -8.04 -11.57 -3.42
C TRP A 288 -8.14 -10.36 -4.35
N PHE A 289 -9.12 -10.33 -5.25
CA PHE A 289 -9.35 -9.20 -6.13
C PHE A 289 -9.93 -8.00 -5.38
N VAL A 290 -10.81 -8.21 -4.40
CA VAL A 290 -11.28 -7.14 -3.49
C VAL A 290 -10.10 -6.46 -2.81
N LEU A 291 -9.21 -7.26 -2.20
CA LEU A 291 -8.00 -6.76 -1.55
C LEU A 291 -7.13 -5.99 -2.54
N THR A 292 -6.85 -6.57 -3.70
CA THR A 292 -6.03 -5.94 -4.76
C THR A 292 -6.61 -4.61 -5.23
N THR A 293 -7.92 -4.55 -5.44
CA THR A 293 -8.63 -3.34 -5.87
C THR A 293 -8.57 -2.25 -4.80
N LEU A 294 -8.77 -2.60 -3.52
CA LEU A 294 -8.66 -1.65 -2.42
C LEU A 294 -7.24 -1.10 -2.26
N LEU A 295 -6.21 -1.91 -2.50
CA LEU A 295 -4.82 -1.43 -2.54
C LEU A 295 -4.58 -0.41 -3.67
N GLY A 296 -5.17 -0.64 -4.84
CA GLY A 296 -5.15 0.33 -5.93
C GLY A 296 -5.88 1.63 -5.56
N LEU A 297 -7.07 1.52 -4.94
CA LEU A 297 -7.82 2.69 -4.49
C LEU A 297 -7.07 3.47 -3.41
N PHE A 298 -6.35 2.79 -2.51
CA PHE A 298 -5.47 3.43 -1.53
C PHE A 298 -4.33 4.20 -2.19
N ALA A 299 -3.71 3.63 -3.23
CA ALA A 299 -2.67 4.31 -3.99
C ALA A 299 -3.15 5.61 -4.68
N VAL A 300 -4.46 5.73 -4.97
CA VAL A 300 -5.05 6.91 -5.61
C VAL A 300 -5.64 7.91 -4.61
N PHE A 301 -6.40 7.42 -3.62
CA PHE A 301 -7.30 8.24 -2.81
C PHE A 301 -6.80 8.50 -1.39
N LYS A 302 -5.67 7.93 -0.94
CA LYS A 302 -5.06 8.35 0.34
C LYS A 302 -4.66 9.84 0.28
N PRO A 303 -4.66 10.55 1.42
CA PRO A 303 -4.18 11.94 1.50
C PRO A 303 -2.68 12.09 1.29
N TYR A 304 -1.90 11.10 1.73
CA TYR A 304 -0.43 11.12 1.63
C TYR A 304 0.11 9.87 0.92
N PRO A 305 -0.33 9.55 -0.32
CA PRO A 305 0.12 8.36 -1.02
C PRO A 305 1.57 8.51 -1.45
N SER A 306 2.26 7.38 -1.56
CA SER A 306 3.63 7.30 -2.08
C SER A 306 3.75 6.18 -3.11
N VAL A 307 4.89 6.13 -3.82
CA VAL A 307 5.21 5.01 -4.70
C VAL A 307 5.23 3.66 -3.98
N ALA A 308 5.34 3.63 -2.64
CA ALA A 308 5.24 2.40 -1.85
C ALA A 308 3.83 1.80 -1.88
N ASP A 309 2.78 2.61 -1.90
CA ASP A 309 1.39 2.14 -1.99
C ASP A 309 1.14 1.50 -3.37
N VAL A 310 1.66 2.13 -4.41
CA VAL A 310 1.53 1.69 -5.80
C VAL A 310 2.34 0.41 -6.03
N SER A 311 3.54 0.34 -5.46
CA SER A 311 4.37 -0.86 -5.45
C SER A 311 3.64 -2.07 -4.86
N LEU A 312 2.87 -1.88 -3.79
CA LEU A 312 2.11 -2.98 -3.19
C LEU A 312 0.97 -3.41 -4.12
N TYR A 313 0.21 -2.47 -4.67
CA TYR A 313 -0.83 -2.77 -5.65
C TYR A 313 -0.27 -3.56 -6.84
N PHE A 314 0.86 -3.14 -7.41
CA PHE A 314 1.54 -3.86 -8.50
C PHE A 314 2.14 -5.20 -8.07
N GLY A 315 2.37 -5.44 -6.78
CA GLY A 315 2.74 -6.75 -6.26
C GLY A 315 1.59 -7.76 -6.30
N PHE A 316 0.36 -7.30 -6.06
CA PHE A 316 -0.83 -8.16 -6.06
C PHE A 316 -1.49 -8.29 -7.44
N LEU A 317 -1.45 -7.26 -8.28
CA LEU A 317 -2.12 -7.27 -9.59
C LEU A 317 -1.72 -8.45 -10.51
N PRO A 318 -0.43 -8.86 -10.61
CA PRO A 318 -0.02 -10.00 -11.42
C PRO A 318 -0.59 -11.36 -10.97
N LEU A 319 -1.07 -11.48 -9.72
CA LEU A 319 -1.78 -12.69 -9.27
C LEU A 319 -3.03 -12.97 -10.14
N TYR A 320 -3.60 -11.92 -10.73
CA TYR A 320 -4.73 -11.98 -11.65
C TYR A 320 -4.32 -11.95 -13.13
N HIS A 321 -3.09 -12.32 -13.52
CA HIS A 321 -2.63 -12.25 -14.92
C HIS A 321 -3.57 -12.90 -15.97
N HIS A 322 -4.38 -13.88 -15.58
CA HIS A 322 -5.35 -14.56 -16.44
C HIS A 322 -6.45 -13.62 -17.00
N ILE A 323 -6.68 -12.46 -16.38
CA ILE A 323 -7.65 -11.46 -16.85
C ILE A 323 -7.06 -10.52 -17.91
N ILE A 324 -5.73 -10.49 -18.09
CA ILE A 324 -5.07 -9.56 -19.02
C ILE A 324 -5.67 -9.63 -20.45
N PRO A 325 -6.00 -10.80 -21.03
CA PRO A 325 -6.65 -10.85 -22.34
C PRO A 325 -8.03 -10.18 -22.41
N LEU A 326 -8.69 -9.92 -21.27
CA LEU A 326 -10.00 -9.28 -21.17
C LEU A 326 -9.93 -7.78 -20.89
N THR A 327 -8.72 -7.29 -20.57
CA THR A 327 -8.41 -5.85 -20.42
C THR A 327 -8.28 -5.19 -21.80
N ARG A 328 -8.65 -3.91 -21.90
CA ARG A 328 -8.65 -3.16 -23.18
C ARG A 328 -7.69 -1.98 -23.17
N TYR A 329 -7.51 -1.36 -22.01
CA TYR A 329 -6.80 -0.10 -21.85
C TYR A 329 -5.42 -0.28 -21.22
N THR A 330 -4.91 -1.50 -21.09
CA THR A 330 -3.60 -1.79 -20.47
C THR A 330 -2.46 -1.01 -21.10
N PHE A 331 -2.41 -0.94 -22.43
CA PHE A 331 -1.38 -0.16 -23.12
C PHE A 331 -1.48 1.34 -22.78
N ILE A 332 -2.70 1.88 -22.76
CA ILE A 332 -2.95 3.29 -22.42
C ILE A 332 -2.57 3.55 -20.97
N ALA A 333 -3.05 2.73 -20.03
CA ALA A 333 -2.75 2.85 -18.61
C ALA A 333 -1.23 2.76 -18.35
N ALA A 334 -0.55 1.77 -18.93
CA ALA A 334 0.90 1.63 -18.81
C ALA A 334 1.66 2.82 -19.39
N SER A 335 1.24 3.32 -20.57
CA SER A 335 1.86 4.49 -21.20
C SER A 335 1.67 5.76 -20.38
N VAL A 336 0.46 5.97 -19.82
CA VAL A 336 0.14 7.11 -18.96
C VAL A 336 0.94 7.08 -17.66
N ILE A 337 1.05 5.91 -17.03
CA ILE A 337 1.85 5.71 -15.80
C ILE A 337 3.34 5.93 -16.09
N LEU A 338 3.86 5.40 -17.21
CA LEU A 338 5.25 5.62 -17.60
C LEU A 338 5.53 7.11 -17.90
N TYR A 339 4.66 7.76 -18.66
CA TYR A 339 4.75 9.18 -18.98
C TYR A 339 4.80 10.05 -17.72
N SER A 340 3.88 9.80 -16.78
CA SER A 340 3.82 10.54 -15.51
C SER A 340 4.99 10.24 -14.58
N SER A 341 5.49 9.00 -14.55
CA SER A 341 6.69 8.64 -13.78
C SER A 341 7.94 9.39 -14.26
N LEU A 342 8.06 9.61 -15.57
CA LEU A 342 9.22 10.28 -16.16
C LEU A 342 9.14 11.80 -16.02
N LEU A 343 7.95 12.39 -16.25
CA LEU A 343 7.78 13.85 -16.19
C LEU A 343 7.52 14.40 -14.78
N GLY A 344 7.01 13.58 -13.85
CA GLY A 344 6.74 13.98 -12.47
C GLY A 344 7.94 14.69 -11.81
N PRO A 345 9.11 14.01 -11.70
CA PRO A 345 10.30 14.59 -11.11
C PRO A 345 10.80 15.83 -11.87
N ALA A 346 10.67 15.85 -13.20
CA ALA A 346 11.07 16.99 -14.02
C ALA A 346 10.20 18.22 -13.73
N PHE A 347 8.88 18.05 -13.66
CA PHE A 347 7.96 19.15 -13.36
C PHE A 347 8.09 19.63 -11.91
N TYR A 348 8.34 18.72 -10.97
CA TYR A 348 8.69 19.10 -9.60
C TYR A 348 9.97 19.95 -9.58
N TYR A 349 11.00 19.52 -10.30
CA TYR A 349 12.27 20.23 -10.37
C TYR A 349 12.13 21.62 -10.99
N LEU A 350 11.42 21.73 -12.12
CA LEU A 350 11.19 23.01 -12.80
C LEU A 350 10.45 24.01 -11.90
N TRP A 351 9.55 23.52 -11.06
CA TRP A 351 8.82 24.34 -10.10
C TRP A 351 9.70 24.74 -8.90
N ILE A 352 10.26 23.77 -8.18
CA ILE A 352 10.92 24.01 -6.89
C ILE A 352 12.33 24.58 -7.03
N TYR A 353 13.11 24.10 -8.01
CA TYR A 353 14.53 24.43 -8.11
C TYR A 353 14.84 25.38 -9.26
N ALA A 354 14.26 25.15 -10.45
CA ALA A 354 14.55 26.00 -11.60
C ALA A 354 13.74 27.31 -11.62
N GLY A 355 12.59 27.35 -10.93
CA GLY A 355 11.68 28.50 -10.90
C GLY A 355 11.02 28.81 -12.25
N SER A 356 11.17 27.94 -13.25
CA SER A 356 10.61 28.10 -14.59
C SER A 356 9.25 27.42 -14.76
N GLY A 357 8.80 26.67 -13.75
CA GLY A 357 7.46 26.08 -13.65
C GLY A 357 6.72 26.58 -12.41
N ASN A 358 5.42 26.30 -12.35
CA ASN A 358 4.57 26.54 -11.18
C ASN A 358 3.94 25.24 -10.69
N ALA A 359 3.28 25.31 -9.53
CA ALA A 359 2.65 24.18 -8.86
C ALA A 359 1.65 23.41 -9.74
N ASN A 360 0.95 24.10 -10.66
CA ASN A 360 -0.03 23.49 -11.55
C ASN A 360 0.58 22.44 -12.48
N PHE A 361 1.83 22.62 -12.93
CA PHE A 361 2.48 21.62 -13.79
C PHE A 361 2.70 20.32 -13.04
N PHE A 362 3.24 20.40 -11.81
CA PHE A 362 3.43 19.21 -10.98
C PHE A 362 2.08 18.58 -10.60
N PHE A 363 1.09 19.39 -10.20
CA PHE A 363 -0.22 18.83 -9.89
C PHE A 363 -0.88 18.17 -11.11
N ALA A 364 -0.82 18.78 -12.29
CA ALA A 364 -1.38 18.22 -13.51
C ALA A 364 -0.77 16.85 -13.85
N ILE A 365 0.55 16.67 -13.71
CA ILE A 365 1.17 15.36 -13.96
C ILE A 365 0.82 14.33 -12.87
N THR A 366 0.59 14.75 -11.63
CA THR A 366 0.04 13.85 -10.59
C THR A 366 -1.42 13.46 -10.85
N LEU A 367 -2.24 14.33 -11.45
CA LEU A 367 -3.58 13.95 -11.93
C LEU A 367 -3.51 12.91 -13.05
N VAL A 368 -2.55 13.05 -13.97
CA VAL A 368 -2.29 12.07 -15.03
C VAL A 368 -1.84 10.72 -14.43
N TRP A 369 -0.99 10.74 -13.40
CA TRP A 369 -0.61 9.55 -12.64
C TRP A 369 -1.83 8.86 -12.01
N SER A 370 -2.66 9.61 -11.26
CA SER A 370 -3.89 9.07 -10.64
C SER A 370 -4.90 8.59 -11.67
N LEU A 371 -5.01 9.24 -12.84
CA LEU A 371 -5.84 8.81 -13.95
C LEU A 371 -5.34 7.46 -14.50
N GLY A 372 -4.03 7.31 -14.73
CA GLY A 372 -3.44 6.05 -15.19
C GLY A 372 -3.74 4.88 -14.24
N LEU A 373 -3.58 5.10 -12.93
CA LEU A 373 -3.95 4.11 -11.91
C LEU A 373 -5.45 3.81 -11.91
N SER A 374 -6.30 4.84 -12.03
CA SER A 374 -7.76 4.67 -12.05
C SER A 374 -8.24 3.90 -13.29
N ILE A 375 -7.63 4.13 -14.46
CA ILE A 375 -7.91 3.33 -15.68
C ILE A 375 -7.52 1.88 -15.44
N LEU A 376 -6.34 1.62 -14.84
CA LEU A 376 -5.89 0.25 -14.56
C LEU A 376 -6.82 -0.47 -13.58
N ILE A 377 -7.26 0.21 -12.51
CA ILE A 377 -8.23 -0.31 -11.54
C ILE A 377 -9.56 -0.58 -12.22
N GLY A 378 -10.10 0.37 -12.99
CA GLY A 378 -11.38 0.22 -13.67
C GLY A 378 -11.37 -0.87 -14.74
N ASP A 379 -10.30 -0.97 -15.53
CA ASP A 379 -10.17 -1.96 -16.60
C ASP A 379 -9.94 -3.37 -16.04
N SER A 380 -9.16 -3.51 -14.96
CA SER A 380 -9.02 -4.80 -14.25
C SER A 380 -10.32 -5.21 -13.57
N LEU A 381 -11.06 -4.29 -12.96
CA LEU A 381 -12.37 -4.56 -12.38
C LEU A 381 -13.36 -5.04 -13.45
N PHE A 382 -13.43 -4.36 -14.59
CA PHE A 382 -14.23 -4.82 -15.71
C PHE A 382 -13.81 -6.22 -16.17
N ALA A 383 -12.51 -6.47 -16.29
CA ALA A 383 -11.98 -7.74 -16.78
C ALA A 383 -12.34 -8.91 -15.85
N VAL A 384 -12.29 -8.72 -14.52
CA VAL A 384 -12.74 -9.73 -13.54
C VAL A 384 -14.25 -9.97 -13.64
N LEU A 385 -15.05 -8.90 -13.76
CA LEU A 385 -16.51 -9.04 -13.92
C LEU A 385 -16.87 -9.75 -15.23
N ARG A 386 -16.11 -9.48 -16.31
CA ARG A 386 -16.26 -10.18 -17.59
C ARG A 386 -15.87 -11.65 -17.47
N ASP A 387 -14.79 -11.95 -16.76
CA ASP A 387 -14.37 -13.33 -16.54
C ASP A 387 -15.42 -14.11 -15.73
N GLU A 388 -15.92 -13.54 -14.63
CA GLU A 388 -17.02 -14.11 -13.83
C GLU A 388 -18.25 -14.40 -14.71
N TRP A 389 -18.65 -13.43 -15.54
CA TRP A 389 -19.80 -13.58 -16.43
C TRP A 389 -19.59 -14.66 -17.50
N GLU A 390 -18.41 -14.77 -18.10
CA GLU A 390 -18.09 -15.78 -19.10
C GLU A 390 -17.91 -17.19 -18.50
N VAL A 391 -17.66 -17.29 -17.19
CA VAL A 391 -17.68 -18.55 -16.43
C VAL A 391 -19.13 -18.97 -16.15
N GLU A 392 -19.99 -18.04 -15.72
CA GLU A 392 -21.40 -18.31 -15.47
C GLU A 392 -22.20 -18.56 -16.76
N ARG A 393 -21.79 -17.95 -17.88
CA ARG A 393 -22.43 -18.05 -19.20
C ARG A 393 -21.42 -18.35 -20.31
N PRO A 394 -21.02 -19.63 -20.48
CA PRO A 394 -20.02 -20.02 -21.46
C PRO A 394 -20.34 -19.61 -22.92
N GLU A 395 -21.62 -19.49 -23.26
CA GLU A 395 -22.14 -19.05 -24.57
C GLU A 395 -21.87 -17.57 -24.88
N MET A 396 -21.44 -16.78 -23.88
CA MET A 396 -21.09 -15.38 -24.04
C MET A 396 -19.59 -15.15 -24.29
N LYS A 397 -18.77 -16.21 -24.25
CA LYS A 397 -17.34 -16.12 -24.55
C LYS A 397 -17.11 -15.54 -25.95
N GLY A 398 -16.28 -14.50 -26.02
CA GLY A 398 -15.91 -13.84 -27.28
C GLY A 398 -16.98 -12.90 -27.85
N LYS A 399 -18.15 -12.78 -27.22
CA LYS A 399 -19.14 -11.76 -27.61
C LYS A 399 -18.73 -10.38 -27.09
N ASP A 400 -19.04 -9.35 -27.86
CA ASP A 400 -18.82 -7.98 -27.45
C ASP A 400 -19.77 -7.60 -26.32
N VAL A 401 -19.20 -7.00 -25.27
CA VAL A 401 -19.94 -6.46 -24.13
C VAL A 401 -19.81 -4.96 -24.18
N ARG A 402 -20.96 -4.26 -24.29
CA ARG A 402 -20.99 -2.81 -24.22
C ARG A 402 -20.65 -2.38 -22.79
N ARG A 403 -19.51 -1.71 -22.62
CA ARG A 403 -19.18 -1.01 -21.37
C ARG A 403 -20.06 0.25 -21.31
N ILE A 404 -20.88 0.38 -20.27
CA ILE A 404 -21.58 1.63 -19.97
C ILE A 404 -20.61 2.54 -19.23
#